data_AF-A0A0R5A4T2-F1
#
_entry.id   AF-A0A0R5A4T2-F1
#
_cell.length_a   1.000
_cell.length_b   1.000
_cell.length_c   1.000
_cell.angle_alpha   90.00
_cell.angle_beta   90.00
_cell.angle_gamma   90.00
#
_symmetry.space_group_name_H-M   'P 1'
#
loop_
_entity.id
_entity.type
_entity.pdbx_description
1 polymer ?
#
loop_
_entity_poly.entity_id
_entity_poly.type
_entity_poly.pdbx_seq_one_letter_code
_entity_poly.pdbx_strand_id
1 'polypeptide(L)'
;FFDDHFLEKFKRTQDRLAGKAHLDRLPLFMPLDDATAMPEPENPVEAGLADLWTRTVPAMSADWRRRFAVATEHLLNESMWELSNINEGRIANPVEYIEMRRKVGGAPWSAGLVEYATAEVPAAVAGSRPLRVLMETFSDAVHLRNDLFSYQREVEDEGELSNGVLVLETFFGCSTQEAAELVNDVLTSRLHQFEHTAFTEVPAVALENGLTPPEFAAVAAYTKGLQDWQSGGHEWHMRSSRYMNKGERPAAGWQALTGPGTSAADVGALLATAAAQRARPYTNVPFQKVGPSVIPDIRMPYPLELSPALEGARRHLSEWCLRMGILSEGVWDQDKLESCDLPLCAAGLDPDATQDQLDLASGWLAFGTYGDDYYPLVYGHRRDLAAARLTTARLSACMPLDGEPVPPPANAMERSLIDLWERTTAGMTPEERRPLKTAVDTMTEAWVWELSNQIQNRVPDPVDYLEMRRATFGSDLTLGLCRAGHGPAVPAEVYRTGPVRSLENAAIDYACLLNDVFSYQKEIEYEG
;
A
#
# COMPACT_ATOMS: atom_id res chain seq x y z
N PHE A 1 7.85 -11.35 -25.12
CA PHE A 1 8.78 -12.47 -25.40
C PHE A 1 9.00 -13.31 -24.15
N PHE A 2 9.63 -12.80 -23.09
CA PHE A 2 9.84 -13.59 -21.85
C PHE A 2 8.54 -14.23 -21.36
N ASP A 3 7.47 -13.43 -21.23
CA ASP A 3 6.14 -13.87 -20.82
C ASP A 3 5.60 -15.02 -21.70
N ASP A 4 5.49 -14.80 -23.02
CA ASP A 4 5.05 -15.84 -23.97
C ASP A 4 5.95 -17.10 -23.92
N HIS A 5 7.27 -16.94 -23.76
CA HIS A 5 8.21 -18.05 -23.63
C HIS A 5 7.95 -18.85 -22.35
N PHE A 6 7.72 -18.15 -21.23
CA PHE A 6 7.46 -18.80 -19.95
C PHE A 6 6.11 -19.53 -19.96
N LEU A 7 5.08 -18.93 -20.57
CA LEU A 7 3.79 -19.55 -20.79
C LEU A 7 3.93 -20.88 -21.56
N GLU A 8 4.55 -20.84 -22.73
CA GLU A 8 4.67 -21.99 -23.62
C GLU A 8 5.59 -23.10 -23.09
N LYS A 9 6.66 -22.74 -22.37
CA LYS A 9 7.64 -23.72 -21.87
C LYS A 9 7.31 -24.29 -20.51
N PHE A 10 6.67 -23.51 -19.63
CA PHE A 10 6.52 -23.88 -18.22
C PHE A 10 5.08 -23.83 -17.72
N LYS A 11 4.26 -22.83 -18.09
CA LYS A 11 2.86 -22.77 -17.59
C LYS A 11 1.97 -23.84 -18.22
N ARG A 12 1.97 -23.96 -19.56
CA ARG A 12 1.14 -24.97 -20.26
C ARG A 12 1.49 -26.41 -19.86
N THR A 13 2.76 -26.67 -19.55
CA THR A 13 3.27 -27.99 -19.10
C THR A 13 3.23 -28.16 -17.58
N GLN A 14 2.97 -27.08 -16.83
CA GLN A 14 3.10 -26.99 -15.38
C GLN A 14 4.47 -27.45 -14.83
N ASP A 15 5.55 -27.27 -15.60
CA ASP A 15 6.90 -27.66 -15.19
C ASP A 15 7.54 -26.60 -14.27
N ARG A 16 7.14 -26.64 -12.99
CA ARG A 16 7.60 -25.71 -11.95
C ARG A 16 9.10 -25.83 -11.68
N LEU A 17 9.68 -27.01 -11.78
CA LEU A 17 11.11 -27.22 -11.51
C LEU A 17 11.96 -26.59 -12.60
N ALA A 18 11.61 -26.82 -13.87
CA ALA A 18 12.30 -26.20 -14.99
C ALA A 18 12.09 -24.68 -15.01
N GLY A 19 10.86 -24.21 -14.73
CA GLY A 19 10.56 -22.78 -14.59
C GLY A 19 11.41 -22.12 -13.51
N LYS A 20 11.53 -22.74 -12.33
CA LYS A 20 12.39 -22.22 -11.26
C LYS A 20 13.86 -22.18 -11.67
N ALA A 21 14.40 -23.26 -12.23
CA ALA A 21 15.79 -23.32 -12.68
C ALA A 21 16.10 -22.28 -13.78
N HIS A 22 15.14 -22.01 -14.66
CA HIS A 22 15.24 -20.95 -15.66
C HIS A 22 15.36 -19.56 -15.02
N LEU A 23 14.51 -19.25 -14.04
CA LEU A 23 14.52 -17.93 -13.38
C LEU A 23 15.73 -17.74 -12.45
N ASP A 24 16.15 -18.79 -11.74
CA ASP A 24 17.31 -18.75 -10.85
C ASP A 24 18.61 -18.35 -11.58
N ARG A 25 18.67 -18.53 -12.91
CA ARG A 25 19.81 -18.12 -13.74
C ARG A 25 19.79 -16.66 -14.16
N LEU A 26 18.62 -16.03 -14.28
CA LEU A 26 18.50 -14.68 -14.84
C LEU A 26 19.25 -13.59 -14.04
N PRO A 27 19.32 -13.64 -12.68
CA PRO A 27 20.14 -12.70 -11.91
C PRO A 27 21.64 -12.69 -12.26
N LEU A 28 22.17 -13.80 -12.80
CA LEU A 28 23.57 -13.87 -13.23
C LEU A 28 23.88 -12.93 -14.41
N PHE A 29 22.85 -12.51 -15.14
CA PHE A 29 22.95 -11.58 -16.27
C PHE A 29 22.62 -10.14 -15.87
N MET A 30 22.57 -9.85 -14.56
CA MET A 30 22.34 -8.51 -14.02
C MET A 30 23.41 -8.12 -12.98
N PRO A 31 24.72 -8.22 -13.31
CA PRO A 31 25.77 -7.88 -12.36
C PRO A 31 25.67 -6.42 -11.91
N LEU A 32 25.75 -6.21 -10.59
CA LEU A 32 25.78 -4.88 -10.00
C LEU A 32 27.18 -4.24 -10.07
N ASP A 33 28.23 -5.05 -10.07
CA ASP A 33 29.62 -4.62 -10.20
C ASP A 33 30.14 -4.94 -11.61
N ASP A 34 30.70 -3.95 -12.29
CA ASP A 34 31.26 -4.07 -13.63
C ASP A 34 32.43 -5.07 -13.70
N ALA A 35 33.07 -5.38 -12.56
CA ALA A 35 34.11 -6.41 -12.47
C ALA A 35 33.56 -7.84 -12.44
N THR A 36 32.25 -8.02 -12.22
CA THR A 36 31.63 -9.35 -12.18
C THR A 36 31.46 -9.88 -13.60
N ALA A 37 32.07 -11.03 -13.89
CA ALA A 37 31.95 -11.66 -15.19
C ALA A 37 30.51 -12.15 -15.43
N MET A 38 29.94 -11.79 -16.58
CA MET A 38 28.66 -12.31 -17.04
C MET A 38 28.89 -13.70 -17.66
N PRO A 39 28.09 -14.72 -17.29
CA PRO A 39 28.21 -16.05 -17.89
C PRO A 39 27.77 -16.06 -19.36
N GLU A 40 28.10 -17.13 -20.09
CA GLU A 40 27.61 -17.32 -21.47
C GLU A 40 26.09 -17.61 -21.44
N PRO A 41 25.27 -16.89 -22.23
CA PRO A 41 23.84 -17.11 -22.27
C PRO A 41 23.48 -18.44 -22.96
N GLU A 42 22.59 -19.22 -22.35
CA GLU A 42 22.19 -20.54 -22.83
C GLU A 42 20.86 -20.54 -23.60
N ASN A 43 20.12 -19.43 -23.55
CA ASN A 43 18.82 -19.29 -24.22
C ASN A 43 18.54 -17.82 -24.62
N PRO A 44 17.53 -17.56 -25.47
CA PRO A 44 17.24 -16.21 -25.95
C PRO A 44 16.86 -15.19 -24.87
N VAL A 45 16.27 -15.63 -23.74
CA VAL A 45 15.95 -14.74 -22.62
C VAL A 45 17.23 -14.25 -21.96
N GLU A 46 18.14 -15.17 -21.64
CA GLU A 46 19.47 -14.85 -21.09
C GLU A 46 20.26 -13.94 -22.03
N ALA A 47 20.31 -14.26 -23.33
CA ALA A 47 21.03 -13.47 -24.32
C ALA A 47 20.47 -12.06 -24.47
N GLY A 48 19.14 -11.92 -24.46
CA GLY A 48 18.46 -10.63 -24.52
C GLY A 48 18.72 -9.79 -23.27
N LEU A 49 18.65 -10.40 -22.07
CA LEU A 49 18.90 -9.72 -20.81
C LEU A 49 20.37 -9.26 -20.72
N ALA A 50 21.32 -10.10 -21.12
CA ALA A 50 22.75 -9.76 -21.17
C ALA A 50 23.04 -8.53 -22.04
N ASP A 51 22.50 -8.50 -23.27
CA ASP A 51 22.67 -7.37 -24.18
C ASP A 51 22.01 -6.09 -23.65
N LEU A 52 20.76 -6.18 -23.20
CA LEU A 52 20.04 -5.02 -22.66
C LEU A 52 20.72 -4.46 -21.41
N TRP A 53 21.14 -5.31 -20.48
CA TRP A 53 21.79 -4.89 -19.24
C TRP A 53 23.07 -4.10 -19.52
N THR A 54 23.96 -4.65 -20.35
CA THR A 54 25.26 -4.03 -20.67
C THR A 54 25.13 -2.71 -21.44
N ARG A 55 24.03 -2.50 -22.18
CA ARG A 55 23.77 -1.27 -22.93
C ARG A 55 23.07 -0.18 -22.10
N THR A 56 22.31 -0.56 -21.09
CA THR A 56 21.50 0.38 -20.30
C THR A 56 22.23 0.84 -19.04
N VAL A 57 22.77 -0.11 -18.28
CA VAL A 57 23.23 0.11 -16.90
C VAL A 57 24.43 1.05 -16.74
N PRO A 58 25.41 1.10 -17.66
CA PRO A 58 26.54 2.02 -17.53
C PRO A 58 26.18 3.51 -17.59
N ALA A 59 24.98 3.86 -18.08
CA ALA A 59 24.52 5.25 -18.18
C ALA A 59 23.85 5.77 -16.90
N MET A 60 23.61 4.90 -15.92
CA MET A 60 22.80 5.18 -14.74
C MET A 60 23.61 5.02 -13.45
N SER A 61 23.13 5.63 -12.36
CA SER A 61 23.77 5.52 -11.06
C SER A 61 23.75 4.09 -10.50
N ALA A 62 24.66 3.82 -9.55
CA ALA A 62 24.69 2.55 -8.83
C ALA A 62 23.42 2.32 -7.99
N ASP A 63 22.76 3.39 -7.53
CA ASP A 63 21.50 3.30 -6.80
C ASP A 63 20.36 2.88 -7.72
N TRP A 64 20.24 3.54 -8.88
CA TRP A 64 19.28 3.15 -9.91
C TRP A 64 19.51 1.71 -10.36
N ARG A 65 20.76 1.30 -10.57
CA ARG A 65 21.12 -0.08 -10.96
C ARG A 65 20.60 -1.11 -9.96
N ARG A 66 20.76 -0.84 -8.66
CA ARG A 66 20.26 -1.73 -7.59
C ARG A 66 18.74 -1.79 -7.60
N ARG A 67 18.06 -0.65 -7.71
CA ARG A 67 16.59 -0.56 -7.77
C ARG A 67 16.04 -1.28 -9.00
N PHE A 68 16.68 -1.11 -10.15
CA PHE A 68 16.27 -1.73 -11.41
C PHE A 68 16.49 -3.25 -11.40
N ALA A 69 17.61 -3.73 -10.84
CA ALA A 69 17.83 -5.17 -10.65
C ALA A 69 16.72 -5.82 -9.80
N VAL A 70 16.38 -5.19 -8.66
CA VAL A 70 15.28 -5.66 -7.80
C VAL A 70 13.95 -5.67 -8.55
N ALA A 71 13.63 -4.61 -9.29
CA ALA A 71 12.41 -4.55 -10.10
C ALA A 71 12.36 -5.63 -11.19
N THR A 72 13.50 -5.95 -11.82
CA THR A 72 13.59 -7.04 -12.79
C THR A 72 13.43 -8.40 -12.12
N GLU A 73 14.07 -8.66 -10.97
CA GLU A 73 13.88 -9.91 -10.23
C GLU A 73 12.42 -10.11 -9.82
N HIS A 74 11.73 -9.05 -9.38
CA HIS A 74 10.31 -9.11 -9.05
C HIS A 74 9.45 -9.46 -10.27
N LEU A 75 9.65 -8.78 -11.41
CA LEU A 75 8.97 -9.06 -12.69
C LEU A 75 9.13 -10.53 -13.09
N LEU A 76 10.33 -11.07 -12.95
CA LEU A 76 10.62 -12.45 -13.34
C LEU A 76 9.98 -13.46 -12.37
N ASN A 77 9.97 -13.16 -11.08
CA ASN A 77 9.40 -14.02 -10.05
C ASN A 77 7.86 -14.02 -10.06
N GLU A 78 7.20 -13.05 -10.70
CA GLU A 78 5.76 -13.05 -10.95
C GLU A 78 5.30 -14.38 -11.58
N SER A 79 6.04 -14.84 -12.60
CA SER A 79 5.67 -16.03 -13.35
C SER A 79 5.62 -17.31 -12.50
N MET A 80 6.38 -17.39 -11.39
CA MET A 80 6.31 -18.51 -10.45
C MET A 80 5.07 -18.47 -9.56
N TRP A 81 4.64 -17.27 -9.19
CA TRP A 81 3.42 -17.10 -8.41
C TRP A 81 2.20 -17.43 -9.26
N GLU A 82 2.13 -16.91 -10.49
CA GLU A 82 1.07 -17.23 -11.46
C GLU A 82 1.01 -18.74 -11.73
N LEU A 83 2.17 -19.38 -11.93
CA LEU A 83 2.26 -20.83 -12.12
C LEU A 83 1.74 -21.64 -10.92
N SER A 84 2.00 -21.19 -9.69
CA SER A 84 1.48 -21.85 -8.50
C SER A 84 -0.04 -21.75 -8.43
N ASN A 85 -0.60 -20.57 -8.72
CA ASN A 85 -2.05 -20.36 -8.74
C ASN A 85 -2.75 -21.21 -9.81
N ILE A 86 -2.18 -21.28 -11.02
CA ILE A 86 -2.67 -22.12 -12.12
C ILE A 86 -2.68 -23.61 -11.70
N ASN A 87 -1.59 -24.08 -11.06
CA ASN A 87 -1.50 -25.46 -10.59
C ASN A 87 -2.53 -25.79 -9.50
N GLU A 88 -2.80 -24.85 -8.60
CA GLU A 88 -3.78 -24.99 -7.52
C GLU A 88 -5.24 -24.76 -7.99
N GLY A 89 -5.44 -24.20 -9.18
CA GLY A 89 -6.75 -23.75 -9.65
C GLY A 89 -7.32 -22.62 -8.80
N ARG A 90 -6.43 -21.80 -8.20
CA ARG A 90 -6.79 -20.79 -7.21
C ARG A 90 -6.80 -19.40 -7.84
N ILE A 91 -7.98 -18.79 -7.89
CA ILE A 91 -8.13 -17.38 -8.26
C ILE A 91 -7.94 -16.54 -7.00
N ALA A 92 -7.05 -15.54 -7.07
CA ALA A 92 -6.80 -14.61 -5.97
C ALA A 92 -8.06 -13.77 -5.67
N ASN A 93 -8.24 -13.34 -4.42
CA ASN A 93 -9.26 -12.34 -4.10
C ASN A 93 -8.82 -10.93 -4.56
N PRO A 94 -9.71 -9.93 -4.62
CA PRO A 94 -9.37 -8.60 -5.16
C PRO A 94 -8.20 -7.90 -4.45
N VAL A 95 -8.10 -8.04 -3.12
CA VAL A 95 -7.02 -7.41 -2.32
C VAL A 95 -5.69 -8.08 -2.57
N GLU A 96 -5.67 -9.41 -2.57
CA GLU A 96 -4.46 -10.18 -2.89
C GLU A 96 -4.00 -9.91 -4.33
N TYR A 97 -4.93 -9.82 -5.28
CA TYR A 97 -4.62 -9.57 -6.69
C TYR A 97 -3.87 -8.25 -6.90
N ILE A 98 -4.41 -7.14 -6.39
CA ILE A 98 -3.80 -5.82 -6.59
C ILE A 98 -2.43 -5.73 -5.91
N GLU A 99 -2.30 -6.31 -4.71
CA GLU A 99 -1.02 -6.36 -4.01
C GLU A 99 0.04 -7.15 -4.76
N MET A 100 -0.32 -8.33 -5.25
CA MET A 100 0.62 -9.19 -5.96
C MET A 100 1.04 -8.51 -7.26
N ARG A 101 0.11 -7.97 -8.05
CA ARG A 101 0.45 -7.20 -9.25
C ARG A 101 1.38 -6.02 -8.97
N ARG A 102 1.26 -5.32 -7.83
CA ARG A 102 2.23 -4.27 -7.45
C ARG A 102 3.60 -4.80 -7.06
N LYS A 103 3.63 -5.91 -6.30
CA LYS A 103 4.87 -6.47 -5.74
C LYS A 103 5.72 -7.16 -6.81
N VAL A 104 5.08 -7.91 -7.70
CA VAL A 104 5.75 -8.75 -8.70
C VAL A 104 5.52 -8.29 -10.14
N GLY A 105 4.56 -7.41 -10.41
CA GLY A 105 4.29 -6.94 -11.76
C GLY A 105 5.39 -6.06 -12.36
N GLY A 106 5.35 -5.92 -13.69
CA GLY A 106 6.37 -5.20 -14.45
C GLY A 106 6.31 -3.67 -14.43
N ALA A 107 5.44 -3.05 -13.63
CA ALA A 107 5.31 -1.60 -13.60
C ALA A 107 6.54 -0.88 -12.98
N PRO A 108 7.12 -1.30 -11.84
CA PRO A 108 8.36 -0.69 -11.33
C PRO A 108 9.54 -0.85 -12.30
N TRP A 109 9.59 -1.96 -13.03
CA TRP A 109 10.58 -2.16 -14.10
C TRP A 109 10.38 -1.16 -15.24
N SER A 110 9.14 -0.95 -15.69
CA SER A 110 8.81 0.03 -16.73
C SER A 110 9.14 1.45 -16.28
N ALA A 111 8.86 1.80 -15.03
CA ALA A 111 9.19 3.11 -14.46
C ALA A 111 10.70 3.33 -14.33
N GLY A 112 11.48 2.29 -14.01
CA GLY A 112 12.95 2.37 -14.05
C GLY A 112 13.47 2.73 -15.44
N LEU A 113 12.84 2.22 -16.51
CA LEU A 113 13.15 2.62 -17.88
C LEU A 113 12.66 4.04 -18.23
N VAL A 114 11.60 4.52 -17.59
CA VAL A 114 11.19 5.93 -17.69
C VAL A 114 12.26 6.84 -17.08
N GLU A 115 12.87 6.48 -15.95
CA GLU A 115 14.02 7.22 -15.40
C GLU A 115 15.18 7.29 -16.41
N TYR A 116 15.51 6.15 -17.05
CA TYR A 116 16.54 6.11 -18.11
C TYR A 116 16.19 7.02 -19.31
N ALA A 117 14.92 7.08 -19.69
CA ALA A 117 14.45 7.90 -20.82
C ALA A 117 14.30 9.39 -20.47
N THR A 118 14.26 9.74 -19.18
CA THR A 118 14.00 11.09 -18.69
C THR A 118 15.08 11.55 -17.71
N ALA A 119 14.91 11.28 -16.42
CA ALA A 119 15.87 11.56 -15.36
C ALA A 119 15.67 10.61 -14.17
N GLU A 120 16.74 10.31 -13.45
CA GLU A 120 16.69 9.58 -12.17
C GLU A 120 15.97 10.38 -11.09
N VAL A 121 15.17 9.70 -10.27
CA VAL A 121 14.52 10.30 -9.10
C VAL A 121 15.57 10.49 -8.00
N PRO A 122 15.73 11.71 -7.43
CA PRO A 122 16.68 11.95 -6.35
C PRO A 122 16.40 11.08 -5.13
N ALA A 123 17.46 10.47 -4.56
CA ALA A 123 17.36 9.58 -3.41
C ALA A 123 16.66 10.22 -2.19
N ALA A 124 16.78 11.54 -2.04
CA ALA A 124 16.13 12.30 -0.96
C ALA A 124 14.60 12.18 -0.96
N VAL A 125 13.97 11.97 -2.13
CA VAL A 125 12.51 11.87 -2.26
C VAL A 125 12.02 10.53 -2.83
N ALA A 126 12.92 9.68 -3.33
CA ALA A 126 12.57 8.39 -3.94
C ALA A 126 11.79 7.46 -2.98
N GLY A 127 12.12 7.48 -1.69
CA GLY A 127 11.41 6.70 -0.65
C GLY A 127 10.18 7.40 -0.05
N SER A 128 9.92 8.66 -0.43
CA SER A 128 8.82 9.43 0.14
C SER A 128 7.47 8.85 -0.27
N ARG A 129 6.47 9.02 0.60
CA ARG A 129 5.13 8.50 0.34
C ARG A 129 4.52 8.99 -0.99
N PRO A 130 4.59 10.28 -1.38
CA PRO A 130 4.03 10.71 -2.67
C PRO A 130 4.63 9.99 -3.88
N LEU A 131 5.93 9.70 -3.87
CA LEU A 131 6.58 8.97 -4.97
C LEU A 131 6.19 7.48 -4.98
N ARG A 132 5.95 6.88 -3.79
CA ARG A 132 5.39 5.53 -3.68
C ARG A 132 3.96 5.47 -4.23
N VAL A 133 3.10 6.40 -3.82
CA VAL A 133 1.71 6.51 -4.31
C VAL A 133 1.67 6.74 -5.82
N LEU A 134 2.56 7.58 -6.36
CA LEU A 134 2.69 7.79 -7.81
C LEU A 134 3.03 6.49 -8.54
N MET A 135 3.94 5.67 -7.99
CA MET A 135 4.31 4.37 -8.55
C MET A 135 3.18 3.35 -8.42
N GLU A 136 2.52 3.28 -7.26
CA GLU A 136 1.44 2.33 -6.97
C GLU A 136 0.23 2.60 -7.86
N THR A 137 -0.20 3.85 -7.97
CA THR A 137 -1.32 4.26 -8.85
C THR A 137 -0.99 4.07 -10.33
N PHE A 138 0.26 4.35 -10.74
CA PHE A 138 0.74 4.00 -12.07
C PHE A 138 0.62 2.50 -12.32
N SER A 139 1.20 1.69 -11.44
CA SER A 139 1.20 0.22 -11.51
C SER A 139 -0.20 -0.35 -11.65
N ASP A 140 -1.11 0.01 -10.75
CA ASP A 140 -2.49 -0.47 -10.78
C ASP A 140 -3.16 -0.15 -12.12
N ALA A 141 -3.01 1.10 -12.57
CA ALA A 141 -3.66 1.55 -13.78
C ALA A 141 -3.03 0.94 -15.04
N VAL A 142 -1.75 0.56 -15.01
CA VAL A 142 -1.11 -0.24 -16.07
C VAL A 142 -1.74 -1.63 -16.14
N HIS A 143 -1.79 -2.33 -15.02
CA HIS A 143 -2.25 -3.72 -14.95
C HIS A 143 -3.75 -3.85 -15.23
N LEU A 144 -4.59 -3.05 -14.57
CA LEU A 144 -6.05 -3.09 -14.79
C LEU A 144 -6.44 -2.78 -16.23
N ARG A 145 -5.70 -1.87 -16.90
CA ARG A 145 -5.88 -1.66 -18.34
C ARG A 145 -5.50 -2.91 -19.13
N ASN A 146 -4.32 -3.48 -18.85
CA ASN A 146 -3.90 -4.69 -19.55
C ASN A 146 -4.94 -5.80 -19.43
N ASP A 147 -5.44 -6.04 -18.22
CA ASP A 147 -6.45 -7.06 -17.90
C ASP A 147 -7.72 -6.92 -18.75
N LEU A 148 -8.25 -5.69 -18.89
CA LEU A 148 -9.43 -5.42 -19.72
C LEU A 148 -9.21 -5.83 -21.18
N PHE A 149 -8.02 -5.56 -21.70
CA PHE A 149 -7.67 -5.80 -23.10
C PHE A 149 -7.26 -7.26 -23.38
N SER A 150 -6.74 -7.96 -22.38
CA SER A 150 -6.19 -9.30 -22.51
C SER A 150 -7.08 -10.43 -21.98
N TYR A 151 -8.16 -10.11 -21.25
CA TYR A 151 -9.06 -11.08 -20.60
C TYR A 151 -9.41 -12.28 -21.47
N GLN A 152 -9.93 -12.07 -22.69
CA GLN A 152 -10.34 -13.19 -23.53
C GLN A 152 -9.18 -14.11 -23.90
N ARG A 153 -8.03 -13.54 -24.27
CA ARG A 153 -6.84 -14.34 -24.60
C ARG A 153 -6.41 -15.16 -23.38
N GLU A 154 -6.30 -14.51 -22.24
CA GLU A 154 -5.83 -15.11 -20.99
C GLU A 154 -6.76 -16.22 -20.49
N VAL A 155 -8.07 -15.99 -20.51
CA VAL A 155 -9.06 -16.95 -20.00
C VAL A 155 -9.39 -18.04 -21.01
N GLU A 156 -9.56 -17.73 -22.30
CA GLU A 156 -10.00 -18.71 -23.30
C GLU A 156 -8.86 -19.54 -23.90
N ASP A 157 -7.63 -19.01 -24.00
CA ASP A 157 -6.49 -19.71 -24.63
C ASP A 157 -5.37 -20.09 -23.64
N GLU A 158 -5.00 -19.18 -22.75
CA GLU A 158 -3.80 -19.35 -21.92
C GLU A 158 -4.10 -20.14 -20.64
N GLY A 159 -5.34 -20.09 -20.15
CA GLY A 159 -5.71 -20.64 -18.84
C GLY A 159 -5.10 -19.85 -17.69
N GLU A 160 -4.80 -18.57 -17.92
CA GLU A 160 -4.25 -17.66 -16.92
C GLU A 160 -5.34 -17.24 -15.93
N LEU A 161 -4.97 -17.16 -14.65
CA LEU A 161 -5.88 -16.80 -13.55
C LEU A 161 -5.65 -15.37 -13.05
N SER A 162 -4.57 -14.74 -13.47
CA SER A 162 -4.11 -13.44 -13.01
C SER A 162 -4.73 -12.31 -13.83
N ASN A 163 -6.06 -12.20 -13.84
CA ASN A 163 -6.76 -11.13 -14.54
C ASN A 163 -7.81 -10.48 -13.64
N GLY A 164 -7.77 -9.15 -13.50
CA GLY A 164 -8.66 -8.40 -12.60
C GLY A 164 -10.15 -8.59 -12.90
N VAL A 165 -10.53 -8.78 -14.17
CA VAL A 165 -11.94 -9.06 -14.54
C VAL A 165 -12.35 -10.42 -14.03
N LEU A 166 -11.53 -11.46 -14.23
CA LEU A 166 -11.79 -12.81 -13.73
C LEU A 166 -11.87 -12.85 -12.19
N VAL A 167 -10.99 -12.09 -11.53
CA VAL A 167 -10.98 -11.96 -10.06
C VAL A 167 -12.30 -11.38 -9.55
N LEU A 168 -12.79 -10.26 -10.13
CA LEU A 168 -14.05 -9.66 -9.69
C LEU A 168 -15.27 -10.53 -10.05
N GLU A 169 -15.27 -11.13 -11.24
CA GLU A 169 -16.32 -12.06 -11.69
C GLU A 169 -16.46 -13.24 -10.72
N THR A 170 -15.33 -13.84 -10.33
CA THR A 170 -15.31 -14.98 -9.39
C THR A 170 -15.71 -14.57 -7.99
N PHE A 171 -15.19 -13.44 -7.49
CA PHE A 171 -15.40 -13.03 -6.10
C PHE A 171 -16.84 -12.55 -5.83
N PHE A 172 -17.42 -11.79 -6.75
CA PHE A 172 -18.79 -11.28 -6.61
C PHE A 172 -19.86 -12.17 -7.25
N GLY A 173 -19.47 -13.16 -8.08
CA GLY A 173 -20.42 -13.99 -8.83
C GLY A 173 -21.26 -13.18 -9.82
N CYS A 174 -20.72 -12.07 -10.32
CA CYS A 174 -21.37 -11.19 -11.29
C CYS A 174 -21.08 -11.64 -12.74
N SER A 175 -21.66 -10.96 -13.72
CA SER A 175 -21.35 -11.20 -15.13
C SER A 175 -19.99 -10.61 -15.53
N THR A 176 -19.37 -11.15 -16.58
CA THR A 176 -18.11 -10.63 -17.14
C THR A 176 -18.18 -9.13 -17.48
N GLN A 177 -19.32 -8.66 -18.00
CA GLN A 177 -19.50 -7.25 -18.35
C GLN A 177 -19.54 -6.36 -17.09
N GLU A 178 -20.25 -6.77 -16.04
CA GLU A 178 -20.26 -6.05 -14.77
C GLU A 178 -18.88 -6.03 -14.13
N ALA A 179 -18.14 -7.14 -14.17
CA ALA A 179 -16.77 -7.21 -13.68
C ALA A 179 -15.84 -6.27 -14.46
N ALA A 180 -15.93 -6.22 -15.79
CA ALA A 180 -15.14 -5.33 -16.62
C ALA A 180 -15.46 -3.84 -16.36
N GLU A 181 -16.73 -3.51 -16.14
CA GLU A 181 -17.14 -2.14 -15.77
C GLU A 181 -16.58 -1.74 -14.40
N LEU A 182 -16.62 -2.62 -13.41
CA LEU A 182 -16.02 -2.40 -12.10
C LEU A 182 -14.50 -2.23 -12.18
N VAL A 183 -13.81 -3.06 -12.98
CA VAL A 183 -12.37 -2.91 -13.23
C VAL A 183 -12.07 -1.54 -13.86
N ASN A 184 -12.89 -1.10 -14.82
CA ASN A 184 -12.73 0.20 -15.46
C ASN A 184 -13.00 1.38 -14.50
N ASP A 185 -13.95 1.25 -13.57
CA ASP A 185 -14.19 2.24 -12.52
C ASP A 185 -12.98 2.35 -11.57
N VAL A 186 -12.41 1.21 -11.15
CA VAL A 186 -11.18 1.20 -10.33
C VAL A 186 -10.03 1.83 -11.11
N LEU A 187 -9.80 1.40 -12.36
CA LEU A 187 -8.78 1.97 -13.26
C LEU A 187 -8.90 3.50 -13.36
N THR A 188 -10.11 4.01 -13.56
CA THR A 188 -10.40 5.44 -13.62
C THR A 188 -10.08 6.14 -12.30
N SER A 189 -10.40 5.53 -11.15
CA SER A 189 -10.05 6.08 -9.84
C SER A 189 -8.54 6.16 -9.63
N ARG A 190 -7.80 5.08 -9.97
CA ARG A 190 -6.34 5.07 -9.81
C ARG A 190 -5.68 6.15 -10.67
N LEU A 191 -6.19 6.38 -11.89
CA LEU A 191 -5.77 7.50 -12.75
C LEU A 191 -6.04 8.87 -12.12
N HIS A 192 -7.19 9.06 -11.46
CA HIS A 192 -7.48 10.31 -10.76
C HIS A 192 -6.55 10.56 -9.57
N GLN A 193 -6.22 9.52 -8.79
CA GLN A 193 -5.24 9.64 -7.72
C GLN A 193 -3.85 9.94 -8.27
N PHE A 194 -3.42 9.22 -9.30
CA PHE A 194 -2.15 9.45 -9.98
C PHE A 194 -1.98 10.92 -10.40
N GLU A 195 -3.00 11.51 -11.04
CA GLU A 195 -2.96 12.91 -11.47
C GLU A 195 -2.93 13.88 -10.29
N HIS A 196 -3.70 13.64 -9.24
CA HIS A 196 -3.65 14.45 -8.03
C HIS A 196 -2.24 14.44 -7.45
N THR A 197 -1.71 13.24 -7.17
CA THR A 197 -0.38 13.06 -6.59
C THR A 197 0.72 13.68 -7.46
N ALA A 198 0.64 13.52 -8.79
CA ALA A 198 1.56 14.11 -9.75
C ALA A 198 1.58 15.65 -9.70
N PHE A 199 0.42 16.30 -9.54
CA PHE A 199 0.32 17.76 -9.61
C PHE A 199 0.35 18.48 -8.26
N THR A 200 0.10 17.78 -7.15
CA THR A 200 0.02 18.40 -5.82
C THR A 200 1.08 17.85 -4.87
N GLU A 201 1.05 16.55 -4.61
CA GLU A 201 1.86 15.92 -3.55
C GLU A 201 3.33 15.81 -3.93
N VAL A 202 3.64 15.42 -5.16
CA VAL A 202 5.02 15.28 -5.66
C VAL A 202 5.75 16.63 -5.67
N PRO A 203 5.17 17.73 -6.20
CA PRO A 203 5.77 19.06 -6.05
C PRO A 203 5.92 19.51 -4.60
N ALA A 204 4.95 19.21 -3.73
CA ALA A 204 5.01 19.60 -2.32
C ALA A 204 6.18 18.91 -1.59
N VAL A 205 6.33 17.59 -1.74
CA VAL A 205 7.44 16.87 -1.08
C VAL A 205 8.81 17.27 -1.62
N ALA A 206 8.90 17.65 -2.90
CA ALA A 206 10.12 18.20 -3.48
C ALA A 206 10.51 19.55 -2.83
N LEU A 207 9.52 20.41 -2.55
CA LEU A 207 9.75 21.69 -1.84
C LEU A 207 10.09 21.47 -0.36
N GLU A 208 9.37 20.57 0.33
CA GLU A 208 9.60 20.25 1.74
C GLU A 208 11.01 19.68 1.99
N ASN A 209 11.53 18.89 1.05
CA ASN A 209 12.89 18.34 1.12
C ASN A 209 13.96 19.29 0.55
N GLY A 210 13.59 20.51 0.16
CA GLY A 210 14.53 21.53 -0.31
C GLY A 210 15.31 21.12 -1.56
N LEU A 211 14.67 20.38 -2.48
CA LEU A 211 15.32 19.96 -3.73
C LEU A 211 15.81 21.17 -4.52
N THR A 212 17.01 21.04 -5.08
CA THR A 212 17.57 22.04 -5.98
C THR A 212 16.75 22.14 -7.27
N PRO A 213 16.82 23.26 -8.02
CA PRO A 213 16.07 23.38 -9.27
C PRO A 213 16.31 22.24 -10.29
N PRO A 214 17.53 21.70 -10.47
CA PRO A 214 17.75 20.52 -11.32
C PRO A 214 17.09 19.24 -10.78
N GLU A 215 17.13 19.00 -9.47
CA GLU A 215 16.49 17.83 -8.84
C GLU A 215 14.96 17.91 -8.96
N PHE A 216 14.37 19.09 -8.75
CA PHE A 216 12.95 19.31 -8.99
C PHE A 216 12.57 19.04 -10.45
N ALA A 217 13.38 19.53 -11.40
CA ALA A 217 13.17 19.29 -12.82
C ALA A 217 13.27 17.80 -13.18
N ALA A 218 14.18 17.04 -12.53
CA ALA A 218 14.29 15.59 -12.70
C ALA A 218 13.03 14.86 -12.25
N VAL A 219 12.51 15.18 -11.06
CA VAL A 219 11.24 14.62 -10.55
C VAL A 219 10.08 14.96 -11.49
N ALA A 220 9.99 16.20 -11.97
CA ALA A 220 8.94 16.60 -12.91
C ALA A 220 9.04 15.87 -14.26
N ALA A 221 10.25 15.68 -14.78
CA ALA A 221 10.50 14.93 -16.02
C ALA A 221 10.10 13.46 -15.89
N TYR A 222 10.46 12.82 -14.78
CA TYR A 222 10.06 11.46 -14.44
C TYR A 222 8.52 11.32 -14.34
N THR A 223 7.86 12.19 -13.57
CA THR A 223 6.40 12.20 -13.43
C THR A 223 5.69 12.37 -14.77
N LYS A 224 6.19 13.29 -15.61
CA LYS A 224 5.67 13.47 -16.97
C LYS A 224 5.91 12.24 -17.86
N GLY A 225 7.07 11.59 -17.71
CA GLY A 225 7.38 10.34 -18.40
C GLY A 225 6.39 9.22 -18.05
N LEU A 226 5.96 9.11 -16.79
CA LEU A 226 4.92 8.15 -16.38
C LEU A 226 3.55 8.48 -17.00
N GLN A 227 3.18 9.77 -17.10
CA GLN A 227 1.97 10.21 -17.81
C GLN A 227 2.01 9.83 -19.30
N ASP A 228 3.15 10.04 -19.95
CA ASP A 228 3.34 9.67 -21.36
C ASP A 228 3.32 8.16 -21.56
N TRP A 229 3.90 7.40 -20.63
CA TRP A 229 3.83 5.93 -20.65
C TRP A 229 2.38 5.45 -20.54
N GLN A 230 1.59 6.04 -19.63
CA GLN A 230 0.21 5.63 -19.41
C GLN A 230 -0.67 5.89 -20.64
N SER A 231 -0.57 7.07 -21.23
CA SER A 231 -1.31 7.44 -22.44
C SER A 231 -0.83 6.65 -23.67
N GLY A 232 0.48 6.54 -23.90
CA GLY A 232 1.06 5.76 -24.99
C GLY A 232 0.74 4.27 -24.87
N GLY A 233 0.75 3.74 -23.66
CA GLY A 233 0.35 2.37 -23.35
C GLY A 233 -1.10 2.09 -23.75
N HIS A 234 -2.04 2.99 -23.45
CA HIS A 234 -3.43 2.86 -23.89
C HIS A 234 -3.53 2.83 -25.42
N GLU A 235 -2.90 3.79 -26.11
CA GLU A 235 -2.89 3.83 -27.58
C GLU A 235 -2.31 2.56 -28.21
N TRP A 236 -1.29 1.95 -27.59
CA TRP A 236 -0.74 0.69 -28.07
C TRP A 236 -1.71 -0.48 -27.89
N HIS A 237 -2.43 -0.57 -26.76
CA HIS A 237 -3.43 -1.62 -26.53
C HIS A 237 -4.56 -1.58 -27.57
N MET A 238 -4.99 -0.37 -27.95
CA MET A 238 -6.00 -0.14 -29.01
C MET A 238 -5.58 -0.63 -30.41
N ARG A 239 -4.28 -0.89 -30.64
CA ARG A 239 -3.74 -1.23 -31.98
C ARG A 239 -3.10 -2.60 -32.06
N SER A 240 -2.48 -3.05 -30.97
CA SER A 240 -1.69 -4.29 -30.95
C SER A 240 -2.58 -5.51 -31.20
N SER A 241 -2.07 -6.47 -31.97
CA SER A 241 -2.78 -7.73 -32.25
C SER A 241 -2.90 -8.66 -31.04
N ARG A 242 -2.24 -8.32 -29.92
CA ARG A 242 -2.30 -9.08 -28.67
C ARG A 242 -3.65 -8.96 -27.94
N TYR A 243 -4.47 -7.98 -28.30
CA TYR A 243 -5.63 -7.56 -27.51
C TYR A 243 -6.93 -7.55 -28.31
N MET A 244 -8.05 -7.61 -27.59
CA MET A 244 -9.40 -7.49 -28.13
C MET A 244 -9.79 -6.03 -28.45
N ASN A 245 -9.18 -5.42 -29.45
CA ASN A 245 -9.52 -4.05 -29.88
C ASN A 245 -10.53 -4.00 -31.04
N LYS A 246 -11.10 -5.15 -31.45
CA LYS A 246 -12.10 -5.23 -32.54
C LYS A 246 -13.50 -4.91 -32.02
N GLY A 247 -13.82 -3.62 -31.93
CA GLY A 247 -15.17 -3.15 -31.55
C GLY A 247 -15.15 -1.81 -30.83
N GLU A 248 -13.99 -1.40 -30.31
CA GLU A 248 -13.84 -0.14 -29.62
C GLU A 248 -13.75 1.02 -30.62
N ARG A 249 -14.54 2.07 -30.37
CA ARG A 249 -14.38 3.35 -31.06
C ARG A 249 -13.23 4.08 -30.36
N PRO A 250 -12.25 4.65 -31.08
CA PRO A 250 -11.24 5.49 -30.44
C PRO A 250 -11.96 6.54 -29.60
N ALA A 251 -11.61 6.65 -28.31
CA ALA A 251 -12.03 7.77 -27.51
C ALA A 251 -11.67 9.03 -28.29
N ALA A 252 -12.63 9.95 -28.45
CA ALA A 252 -12.40 11.17 -29.20
C ALA A 252 -11.29 11.96 -28.51
N GLY A 253 -10.05 11.75 -28.95
CA GLY A 253 -8.94 12.62 -28.61
C GLY A 253 -9.30 14.03 -29.05
N TRP A 254 -8.72 15.02 -28.39
CA TRP A 254 -8.87 16.45 -28.66
C TRP A 254 -8.36 16.88 -30.06
N GLN A 255 -8.13 15.93 -30.97
CA GLN A 255 -7.90 16.19 -32.37
C GLN A 255 -9.21 16.66 -33.00
N ALA A 256 -9.15 17.88 -33.54
CA ALA A 256 -10.26 18.60 -34.12
C ALA A 256 -11.18 17.69 -34.94
N LEU A 257 -12.43 17.57 -34.48
CA LEU A 257 -13.54 16.91 -35.15
C LEU A 257 -13.89 17.64 -36.45
N THR A 258 -13.11 17.49 -37.52
CA THR A 258 -13.28 18.24 -38.78
C THR A 258 -14.09 17.51 -39.85
N GLY A 259 -14.87 16.48 -39.49
CA GLY A 259 -15.74 15.74 -40.42
C GLY A 259 -17.20 16.19 -40.37
N PRO A 260 -17.92 16.28 -41.51
CA PRO A 260 -19.36 16.54 -41.50
C PRO A 260 -20.09 15.33 -40.87
N GLY A 261 -20.57 15.50 -39.62
CA GLY A 261 -21.25 14.46 -38.84
C GLY A 261 -20.83 14.34 -37.37
N THR A 262 -19.86 15.14 -36.91
CA THR A 262 -19.33 15.11 -35.53
C THR A 262 -20.17 15.87 -34.50
N SER A 263 -21.32 16.42 -34.89
CA SER A 263 -22.25 17.17 -34.04
C SER A 263 -23.04 16.31 -33.03
N ALA A 264 -22.77 15.01 -32.95
CA ALA A 264 -23.41 14.08 -32.00
C ALA A 264 -22.52 13.67 -30.80
N ALA A 265 -21.24 14.07 -30.78
CA ALA A 265 -20.40 13.91 -29.59
C ALA A 265 -20.62 15.12 -28.69
N ASP A 266 -21.51 15.01 -27.71
CA ASP A 266 -21.72 16.05 -26.70
C ASP A 266 -20.50 16.11 -25.77
N VAL A 267 -19.52 16.92 -26.16
CA VAL A 267 -18.33 17.21 -25.38
C VAL A 267 -18.71 17.75 -23.99
N GLY A 268 -19.85 18.46 -23.87
CA GLY A 268 -20.38 18.92 -22.60
C GLY A 268 -20.79 17.75 -21.70
N ALA A 269 -21.49 16.75 -22.25
CA ALA A 269 -21.86 15.55 -21.50
C ALA A 269 -20.63 14.73 -21.07
N LEU A 270 -19.63 14.55 -21.95
CA LEU A 270 -18.39 13.84 -21.61
C LEU A 270 -17.61 14.56 -20.48
N LEU A 271 -17.47 15.88 -20.58
CA LEU A 271 -16.85 16.69 -19.54
C LEU A 271 -17.65 16.66 -18.24
N ALA A 272 -18.99 16.66 -18.31
CA ALA A 272 -19.85 16.55 -17.13
C ALA A 272 -19.72 15.18 -16.45
N THR A 273 -19.66 14.09 -17.22
CA THR A 273 -19.43 12.73 -16.68
C THR A 273 -18.06 12.63 -16.01
N ALA A 274 -17.00 13.11 -16.66
CA ALA A 274 -15.65 13.11 -16.08
C ALA A 274 -15.60 13.99 -14.81
N ALA A 275 -16.25 15.15 -14.83
CA ALA A 275 -16.35 16.02 -13.65
C ALA A 275 -17.15 15.36 -12.51
N ALA A 276 -18.26 14.68 -12.81
CA ALA A 276 -19.06 13.95 -11.83
C ALA A 276 -18.28 12.79 -11.20
N GLN A 277 -17.54 12.03 -12.01
CA GLN A 277 -16.65 10.96 -11.52
C GLN A 277 -15.55 11.50 -10.62
N ARG A 278 -14.92 12.64 -10.97
CA ARG A 278 -13.92 13.31 -10.12
C ARG A 278 -14.50 13.91 -8.85
N ALA A 279 -15.77 14.32 -8.88
CA ALA A 279 -16.45 14.92 -7.72
C ALA A 279 -16.97 13.88 -6.73
N ARG A 280 -17.28 12.64 -7.18
CA ARG A 280 -17.89 11.59 -6.36
C ARG A 280 -17.16 11.29 -5.03
N PRO A 281 -15.81 11.23 -4.97
CA PRO A 281 -15.11 11.08 -3.69
C PRO A 281 -15.35 12.23 -2.69
N TYR A 282 -15.79 13.39 -3.17
CA TYR A 282 -15.94 14.62 -2.40
C TYR A 282 -17.39 14.96 -2.03
N THR A 283 -18.34 14.08 -2.36
CA THR A 283 -19.78 14.30 -2.10
C THR A 283 -20.23 13.77 -0.75
N ASN A 284 -19.33 13.26 0.09
CA ASN A 284 -19.68 12.80 1.43
C ASN A 284 -20.32 13.92 2.25
N VAL A 285 -21.33 13.58 3.06
CA VAL A 285 -21.99 14.49 3.99
C VAL A 285 -21.58 14.07 5.40
N PRO A 286 -20.64 14.77 6.04
CA PRO A 286 -20.19 14.43 7.39
C PRO A 286 -21.33 14.47 8.41
N PHE A 287 -21.25 13.62 9.44
CA PHE A 287 -22.23 13.52 10.53
C PHE A 287 -23.64 13.13 10.06
N GLN A 288 -23.73 12.39 8.94
CA GLN A 288 -25.01 11.93 8.41
C GLN A 288 -25.56 10.82 9.31
N LYS A 289 -26.84 10.93 9.69
CA LYS A 289 -27.55 9.84 10.35
C LYS A 289 -27.75 8.67 9.40
N VAL A 290 -27.16 7.51 9.74
CA VAL A 290 -27.24 6.28 8.96
C VAL A 290 -28.22 5.27 9.56
N GLY A 291 -28.66 5.51 10.80
CA GLY A 291 -29.52 4.57 11.53
C GLY A 291 -28.73 3.41 12.11
N PRO A 292 -29.41 2.46 12.80
CA PRO A 292 -28.71 1.38 13.49
C PRO A 292 -28.00 0.44 12.51
N SER A 293 -26.69 0.22 12.71
CA SER A 293 -25.93 -0.79 11.97
C SER A 293 -26.52 -2.18 12.21
N VAL A 294 -26.89 -2.89 11.14
CA VAL A 294 -27.26 -4.31 11.20
C VAL A 294 -25.99 -5.13 11.02
N ILE A 295 -25.40 -5.56 12.13
CA ILE A 295 -24.17 -6.34 12.12
C ILE A 295 -24.50 -7.78 11.70
N PRO A 296 -23.88 -8.31 10.63
CA PRO A 296 -24.10 -9.68 10.19
C PRO A 296 -23.50 -10.68 11.19
N ASP A 297 -23.87 -11.96 11.07
CA ASP A 297 -23.18 -13.02 11.81
C ASP A 297 -21.74 -13.16 11.27
N ILE A 298 -20.78 -12.81 12.12
CA ILE A 298 -19.36 -12.83 11.78
C ILE A 298 -18.76 -14.12 12.32
N ARG A 299 -18.38 -15.01 11.41
CA ARG A 299 -17.80 -16.31 11.75
C ARG A 299 -16.37 -16.15 12.27
N MET A 300 -16.16 -16.40 13.57
CA MET A 300 -14.84 -16.59 14.18
C MET A 300 -14.61 -18.08 14.47
N PRO A 301 -13.78 -18.79 13.67
CA PRO A 301 -13.61 -20.24 13.83
C PRO A 301 -12.66 -20.63 14.98
N TYR A 302 -11.95 -19.66 15.57
CA TYR A 302 -10.95 -19.90 16.61
C TYR A 302 -11.56 -19.73 18.01
N PRO A 303 -11.22 -20.62 18.96
CA PRO A 303 -11.65 -20.46 20.35
C PRO A 303 -10.97 -19.24 20.99
N LEU A 304 -11.71 -18.52 21.84
CA LEU A 304 -11.18 -17.40 22.62
C LEU A 304 -10.54 -17.92 23.92
N GLU A 305 -9.32 -17.49 24.18
CA GLU A 305 -8.66 -17.55 25.49
C GLU A 305 -8.25 -16.14 25.90
N LEU A 306 -8.27 -15.85 27.20
CA LEU A 306 -7.90 -14.55 27.75
C LEU A 306 -6.81 -14.72 28.81
N SER A 307 -5.81 -13.84 28.79
CA SER A 307 -4.77 -13.83 29.82
C SER A 307 -5.36 -13.65 31.24
N PRO A 308 -4.90 -14.44 32.24
CA PRO A 308 -5.34 -14.30 33.63
C PRO A 308 -4.91 -12.96 34.25
N ALA A 309 -4.00 -12.21 33.61
CA ALA A 309 -3.53 -10.91 34.07
C ALA A 309 -4.48 -9.74 33.73
N LEU A 310 -5.59 -10.00 33.03
CA LEU A 310 -6.54 -8.98 32.54
C LEU A 310 -6.99 -7.98 33.63
N GLU A 311 -7.42 -8.48 34.79
CA GLU A 311 -7.91 -7.61 35.88
C GLU A 311 -6.80 -6.73 36.48
N GLY A 312 -5.55 -7.20 36.45
CA GLY A 312 -4.39 -6.39 36.83
C GLY A 312 -4.16 -5.27 35.82
N ALA A 313 -4.21 -5.60 34.53
CA ALA A 313 -3.94 -4.67 33.44
C ALA A 313 -4.99 -3.56 33.34
N ARG A 314 -6.28 -3.85 33.59
CA ARG A 314 -7.34 -2.83 33.71
C ARG A 314 -7.02 -1.75 34.74
N ARG A 315 -6.56 -2.16 35.93
CA ARG A 315 -6.19 -1.20 36.99
C ARG A 315 -4.92 -0.43 36.63
N HIS A 316 -3.87 -1.12 36.21
CA HIS A 316 -2.59 -0.49 35.93
C HIS A 316 -2.65 0.47 34.73
N LEU A 317 -3.47 0.17 33.72
CA LEU A 317 -3.66 1.06 32.57
C LEU A 317 -4.32 2.38 33.00
N SER A 318 -5.39 2.35 33.80
CA SER A 318 -6.03 3.57 34.32
C SER A 318 -5.06 4.44 35.11
N GLU A 319 -4.28 3.84 36.01
CA GLU A 319 -3.26 4.56 36.76
C GLU A 319 -2.17 5.16 35.85
N TRP A 320 -1.76 4.42 34.82
CA TRP A 320 -0.77 4.89 33.85
C TRP A 320 -1.31 6.05 32.99
N CYS A 321 -2.54 5.95 32.47
CA CYS A 321 -3.18 7.01 31.69
C CYS A 321 -3.34 8.31 32.48
N LEU A 322 -3.66 8.23 33.78
CA LEU A 322 -3.67 9.38 34.69
C LEU A 322 -2.28 10.03 34.79
N ARG A 323 -1.22 9.23 35.01
CA ARG A 323 0.16 9.74 35.12
C ARG A 323 0.66 10.37 33.82
N MET A 324 0.30 9.82 32.67
CA MET A 324 0.69 10.37 31.36
C MET A 324 -0.12 11.62 30.99
N GLY A 325 -1.26 11.87 31.66
CA GLY A 325 -2.15 13.00 31.40
C GLY A 325 -3.14 12.77 30.26
N ILE A 326 -3.29 11.52 29.79
CA ILE A 326 -4.27 11.12 28.75
C ILE A 326 -5.68 11.56 29.17
N LEU A 327 -6.00 11.43 30.46
CA LEU A 327 -7.30 11.78 31.05
C LEU A 327 -7.42 13.24 31.49
N SER A 328 -6.42 14.07 31.20
CA SER A 328 -6.35 15.47 31.67
C SER A 328 -6.36 16.49 30.52
N GLU A 329 -6.07 16.06 29.30
CA GLU A 329 -5.97 16.96 28.13
C GLU A 329 -7.28 17.14 27.36
N GLY A 330 -8.38 16.53 27.84
CA GLY A 330 -9.73 16.76 27.31
C GLY A 330 -10.09 15.97 26.06
N VAL A 331 -9.23 15.03 25.63
CA VAL A 331 -9.53 14.09 24.55
C VAL A 331 -10.27 12.88 25.11
N TRP A 332 -9.74 12.26 26.16
CA TRP A 332 -10.38 11.16 26.88
C TRP A 332 -10.67 11.55 28.32
N ASP A 333 -11.72 10.94 28.88
CA ASP A 333 -12.01 10.87 30.29
C ASP A 333 -11.98 9.41 30.78
N GLN A 334 -12.20 9.21 32.08
CA GLN A 334 -12.16 7.88 32.70
C GLN A 334 -13.22 6.94 32.09
N ASP A 335 -14.41 7.45 31.80
CA ASP A 335 -15.51 6.68 31.23
C ASP A 335 -15.17 6.19 29.81
N LYS A 336 -14.58 7.05 28.97
CA LYS A 336 -14.10 6.66 27.63
C LYS A 336 -13.03 5.56 27.73
N LEU A 337 -12.02 5.72 28.60
CA LEU A 337 -10.96 4.72 28.78
C LEU A 337 -11.53 3.35 29.20
N GLU A 338 -12.43 3.34 30.19
CA GLU A 338 -13.08 2.12 30.67
C GLU A 338 -13.95 1.47 29.59
N SER A 339 -14.65 2.28 28.78
CA SER A 339 -15.50 1.78 27.70
C SER A 339 -14.73 1.15 26.53
N CYS A 340 -13.50 1.61 26.27
CA CYS A 340 -12.63 1.04 25.25
C CYS A 340 -12.06 -0.33 25.66
N ASP A 341 -11.85 -0.55 26.96
CA ASP A 341 -11.34 -1.79 27.55
C ASP A 341 -10.15 -2.40 26.77
N LEU A 342 -9.15 -1.57 26.48
CA LEU A 342 -7.95 -1.97 25.74
C LEU A 342 -7.17 -3.15 26.37
N PRO A 343 -7.18 -3.34 27.71
CA PRO A 343 -6.62 -4.55 28.31
C PRO A 343 -7.34 -5.84 27.90
N LEU A 344 -8.65 -5.80 27.64
CA LEU A 344 -9.39 -6.96 27.11
C LEU A 344 -8.89 -7.32 25.71
N CYS A 345 -8.65 -6.32 24.86
CA CYS A 345 -8.05 -6.52 23.55
C CYS A 345 -6.65 -7.16 23.69
N ALA A 346 -5.77 -6.58 24.51
CA ALA A 346 -4.44 -7.13 24.75
C ALA A 346 -4.49 -8.58 25.27
N ALA A 347 -5.43 -8.90 26.17
CA ALA A 347 -5.54 -10.23 26.78
C ALA A 347 -6.00 -11.32 25.80
N GLY A 348 -6.74 -10.94 24.75
CA GLY A 348 -7.13 -11.85 23.67
C GLY A 348 -6.08 -11.97 22.56
N LEU A 349 -5.23 -10.96 22.38
CA LEU A 349 -4.11 -10.98 21.42
C LEU A 349 -2.94 -11.84 21.93
N ASP A 350 -2.67 -11.82 23.24
CA ASP A 350 -1.65 -12.63 23.89
C ASP A 350 -2.20 -13.28 25.17
N PRO A 351 -2.89 -14.44 25.06
CA PRO A 351 -3.49 -15.12 26.20
C PRO A 351 -2.46 -15.68 27.19
N ASP A 352 -1.19 -15.83 26.78
CA ASP A 352 -0.10 -16.33 27.61
C ASP A 352 0.75 -15.20 28.24
N ALA A 353 0.42 -13.93 27.97
CA ALA A 353 1.17 -12.78 28.47
C ALA A 353 1.27 -12.77 30.00
N THR A 354 2.47 -12.49 30.50
CA THR A 354 2.67 -12.10 31.91
C THR A 354 2.02 -10.74 32.20
N GLN A 355 1.88 -10.39 33.48
CA GLN A 355 1.33 -9.10 33.90
C GLN A 355 2.07 -7.91 33.26
N ASP A 356 3.41 -7.90 33.32
CA ASP A 356 4.20 -6.78 32.81
C ASP A 356 4.09 -6.62 31.29
N GLN A 357 4.00 -7.73 30.56
CA GLN A 357 3.79 -7.72 29.11
C GLN A 357 2.39 -7.22 28.75
N LEU A 358 1.37 -7.71 29.47
CA LEU A 358 0.00 -7.29 29.23
C LEU A 358 -0.20 -5.80 29.56
N ASP A 359 0.43 -5.30 30.62
CA ASP A 359 0.43 -3.88 30.97
C ASP A 359 1.12 -3.03 29.88
N LEU A 360 2.23 -3.50 29.34
CA LEU A 360 2.95 -2.82 28.27
C LEU A 360 2.15 -2.80 26.96
N ALA A 361 1.57 -3.94 26.56
CA ALA A 361 0.72 -4.06 25.38
C ALA A 361 -0.53 -3.18 25.51
N SER A 362 -1.17 -3.17 26.69
CA SER A 362 -2.30 -2.29 26.98
C SER A 362 -1.93 -0.81 26.85
N GLY A 363 -0.73 -0.43 27.28
CA GLY A 363 -0.21 0.93 27.13
C GLY A 363 0.01 1.33 25.66
N TRP A 364 0.58 0.44 24.84
CA TRP A 364 0.74 0.67 23.40
C TRP A 364 -0.60 0.81 22.67
N LEU A 365 -1.57 -0.05 22.99
CA LEU A 365 -2.92 0.07 22.46
C LEU A 365 -3.56 1.40 22.87
N ALA A 366 -3.41 1.81 24.15
CA ALA A 366 -3.93 3.09 24.63
C ALA A 366 -3.28 4.29 23.93
N PHE A 367 -1.96 4.27 23.72
CA PHE A 367 -1.27 5.30 22.96
C PHE A 367 -1.78 5.40 21.52
N GLY A 368 -1.91 4.26 20.83
CA GLY A 368 -2.39 4.21 19.44
C GLY A 368 -3.81 4.73 19.32
N THR A 369 -4.76 4.18 20.08
CA THR A 369 -6.17 4.59 20.04
C THR A 369 -6.38 6.03 20.51
N TYR A 370 -5.59 6.50 21.50
CA TYR A 370 -5.65 7.91 21.91
C TYR A 370 -5.14 8.84 20.82
N GLY A 371 -4.05 8.49 20.12
CA GLY A 371 -3.54 9.27 19.01
C GLY A 371 -4.51 9.36 17.84
N ASP A 372 -5.17 8.25 17.53
CA ASP A 372 -6.24 8.14 16.52
C ASP A 372 -7.40 9.10 16.81
N ASP A 373 -7.87 9.18 18.07
CA ASP A 373 -8.88 10.17 18.49
C ASP A 373 -8.32 11.61 18.55
N TYR A 374 -7.04 11.78 18.93
CA TYR A 374 -6.40 13.08 19.14
C TYR A 374 -6.27 13.87 17.84
N TYR A 375 -5.81 13.23 16.76
CA TYR A 375 -5.47 13.93 15.51
C TYR A 375 -6.69 14.63 14.87
N PRO A 376 -7.83 13.95 14.63
CA PRO A 376 -9.04 14.58 14.11
C PRO A 376 -9.60 15.65 15.05
N LEU A 377 -9.62 15.39 16.36
CA LEU A 377 -10.18 16.33 17.34
C LEU A 377 -9.38 17.63 17.44
N VAL A 378 -8.05 17.53 17.49
CA VAL A 378 -7.17 18.68 17.71
C VAL A 378 -6.86 19.43 16.42
N TYR A 379 -6.64 18.71 15.32
CA TYR A 379 -6.20 19.30 14.05
C TYR A 379 -7.30 19.36 12.98
N GLY A 380 -8.24 18.41 12.98
CA GLY A 380 -9.30 18.28 11.97
C GLY A 380 -10.23 19.50 11.93
N HIS A 381 -10.83 19.88 13.06
CA HIS A 381 -11.70 21.04 13.14
C HIS A 381 -11.03 22.35 12.72
N ARG A 382 -9.73 22.49 13.00
CA ARG A 382 -8.93 23.68 12.63
C ARG A 382 -8.39 23.61 11.20
N ARG A 383 -8.47 22.45 10.56
CA ARG A 383 -7.84 22.14 9.27
C ARG A 383 -6.33 22.43 9.29
N ASP A 384 -5.69 22.13 10.41
CA ASP A 384 -4.30 22.52 10.70
C ASP A 384 -3.33 21.37 10.42
N LEU A 385 -3.20 21.01 9.14
CA LEU A 385 -2.32 19.93 8.69
C LEU A 385 -0.85 20.21 9.00
N ALA A 386 -0.45 21.49 9.05
CA ALA A 386 0.91 21.89 9.38
C ALA A 386 1.25 21.56 10.84
N ALA A 387 0.35 21.87 11.79
CA ALA A 387 0.52 21.50 13.19
C ALA A 387 0.56 19.97 13.36
N ALA A 388 -0.30 19.21 12.67
CA ALA A 388 -0.28 17.76 12.71
C ALA A 388 1.06 17.16 12.25
N ARG A 389 1.64 17.70 11.16
CA ARG A 389 2.97 17.28 10.67
C ARG A 389 4.08 17.59 11.67
N LEU A 390 4.05 18.76 12.30
CA LEU A 390 5.03 19.12 13.33
C LEU A 390 4.94 18.20 14.55
N THR A 391 3.73 17.88 15.01
CA THR A 391 3.53 16.91 16.10
C THR A 391 4.03 15.53 15.73
N THR A 392 3.73 15.06 14.52
CA THR A 392 4.21 13.76 14.01
C THR A 392 5.74 13.69 13.99
N ALA A 393 6.41 14.74 13.51
CA ALA A 393 7.86 14.82 13.54
C ALA A 393 8.43 14.82 14.97
N ARG A 394 7.74 15.45 15.93
CA ARG A 394 8.12 15.43 17.35
C ARG A 394 7.93 14.05 17.99
N LEU A 395 6.87 13.33 17.66
CA LEU A 395 6.66 11.94 18.12
C LEU A 395 7.82 11.05 17.63
N SER A 396 8.23 11.21 16.37
CA SER A 396 9.40 10.52 15.82
C SER A 396 10.68 10.81 16.63
N ALA A 397 10.88 12.06 17.04
CA ALA A 397 12.02 12.48 17.86
C ALA A 397 11.96 11.99 19.33
N CYS A 398 10.79 11.54 19.81
CA CYS A 398 10.64 10.93 21.13
C CYS A 398 11.16 9.48 21.19
N MET A 399 11.53 8.90 20.04
CA MET A 399 12.02 7.53 19.90
C MET A 399 13.51 7.50 19.45
N PRO A 400 14.47 7.83 20.34
CA PRO A 400 15.88 7.81 20.00
C PRO A 400 16.36 6.39 19.66
N LEU A 401 17.25 6.28 18.68
CA LEU A 401 17.86 5.00 18.29
C LEU A 401 19.17 4.76 19.04
N ASP A 402 20.00 5.78 19.16
CA ASP A 402 21.34 5.71 19.75
C ASP A 402 21.77 7.01 20.44
N GLY A 403 21.23 7.24 21.65
CA GLY A 403 21.69 8.31 22.55
C GLY A 403 21.30 9.73 22.13
N GLU A 404 20.41 9.89 21.14
CA GLU A 404 19.87 11.21 20.78
C GLU A 404 19.10 11.83 21.95
N PRO A 405 19.14 13.16 22.13
CA PRO A 405 18.40 13.82 23.18
C PRO A 405 16.89 13.67 22.94
N VAL A 406 16.20 13.09 23.91
CA VAL A 406 14.73 13.05 23.93
C VAL A 406 14.20 14.45 24.21
N PRO A 407 13.30 15.00 23.38
CA PRO A 407 12.72 16.32 23.63
C PRO A 407 11.89 16.30 24.91
N PRO A 408 11.83 17.42 25.67
CA PRO A 408 10.91 17.52 26.79
C PRO A 408 9.46 17.42 26.25
N PRO A 409 8.61 16.56 26.85
CA PRO A 409 7.30 16.27 26.30
C PRO A 409 6.35 17.44 26.52
N ALA A 410 5.65 17.84 25.46
CA ALA A 410 4.72 18.96 25.45
C ALA A 410 3.27 18.55 25.79
N ASN A 411 2.91 17.28 25.57
CA ASN A 411 1.54 16.77 25.72
C ASN A 411 1.54 15.29 26.16
N ALA A 412 0.34 14.72 26.35
CA ALA A 412 0.16 13.35 26.82
C ALA A 412 0.65 12.31 25.83
N MET A 413 0.53 12.56 24.51
CA MET A 413 1.06 11.64 23.49
C MET A 413 2.58 11.53 23.59
N GLU A 414 3.30 12.66 23.63
CA GLU A 414 4.76 12.67 23.75
C GLU A 414 5.21 12.02 25.07
N ARG A 415 4.55 12.33 26.21
CA ARG A 415 4.86 11.66 27.50
C ARG A 415 4.68 10.15 27.43
N SER A 416 3.55 9.71 26.88
CA SER A 416 3.20 8.30 26.76
C SER A 416 4.19 7.55 25.86
N LEU A 417 4.54 8.14 24.71
CA LEU A 417 5.47 7.52 23.77
C LEU A 417 6.87 7.40 24.36
N ILE A 418 7.35 8.40 25.10
CA ILE A 418 8.65 8.34 25.77
C ILE A 418 8.67 7.19 26.80
N ASP A 419 7.66 7.07 27.66
CA ASP A 419 7.56 6.00 28.66
C ASP A 419 7.50 4.61 28.01
N LEU A 420 6.64 4.45 27.00
CA LEU A 420 6.49 3.18 26.28
C LEU A 420 7.76 2.81 25.52
N TRP A 421 8.40 3.77 24.86
CA TRP A 421 9.65 3.55 24.13
C TRP A 421 10.77 3.10 25.06
N GLU A 422 10.95 3.78 26.20
CA GLU A 422 11.97 3.43 27.20
C GLU A 422 11.77 2.00 27.73
N ARG A 423 10.53 1.64 28.09
CA ARG A 423 10.20 0.31 28.63
C ARG A 423 10.33 -0.79 27.57
N THR A 424 9.90 -0.52 26.34
CA THR A 424 9.88 -1.53 25.26
C THR A 424 11.27 -1.80 24.70
N THR A 425 12.10 -0.76 24.60
CA THR A 425 13.43 -0.85 24.00
C THR A 425 14.56 -1.06 25.00
N ALA A 426 14.20 -1.31 26.27
CA ALA A 426 15.13 -1.66 27.33
C ALA A 426 15.92 -2.91 26.94
N GLY A 427 17.23 -2.75 26.75
CA GLY A 427 18.14 -3.84 26.35
C GLY A 427 18.23 -4.10 24.85
N MET A 428 17.46 -3.40 24.00
CA MET A 428 17.61 -3.48 22.55
C MET A 428 18.80 -2.66 22.04
N THR A 429 19.50 -3.19 21.05
CA THR A 429 20.47 -2.45 20.23
C THR A 429 19.79 -1.42 19.33
N PRO A 430 20.51 -0.42 18.80
CA PRO A 430 19.96 0.52 17.82
C PRO A 430 19.38 -0.16 16.56
N GLU A 431 19.94 -1.30 16.15
CA GLU A 431 19.42 -2.08 15.01
C GLU A 431 18.08 -2.75 15.32
N GLU A 432 17.92 -3.29 16.53
CA GLU A 432 16.66 -3.91 16.99
C GLU A 432 15.55 -2.88 17.24
N ARG A 433 15.90 -1.64 17.57
CA ARG A 433 14.93 -0.53 17.74
C ARG A 433 14.33 -0.06 16.43
N ARG A 434 15.09 -0.15 15.33
CA ARG A 434 14.72 0.46 14.05
C ARG A 434 13.38 -0.05 13.50
N PRO A 435 13.07 -1.36 13.46
CA PRO A 435 11.78 -1.85 12.99
C PRO A 435 10.60 -1.31 13.82
N LEU A 436 10.74 -1.25 15.15
CA LEU A 436 9.69 -0.72 16.02
C LEU A 436 9.47 0.78 15.77
N LYS A 437 10.57 1.57 15.67
CA LYS A 437 10.48 2.98 15.31
C LYS A 437 9.78 3.17 13.97
N THR A 438 10.15 2.38 12.96
CA THR A 438 9.52 2.43 11.63
C THR A 438 8.03 2.08 11.68
N ALA A 439 7.60 1.13 12.51
CA ALA A 439 6.20 0.79 12.68
C ALA A 439 5.40 1.96 13.28
N VAL A 440 5.94 2.62 14.32
CA VAL A 440 5.30 3.80 14.95
C VAL A 440 5.32 5.01 14.02
N ASP A 441 6.44 5.27 13.33
CA ASP A 441 6.55 6.36 12.35
C ASP A 441 5.52 6.15 11.21
N THR A 442 5.40 4.93 10.68
CA THR A 442 4.39 4.58 9.65
C THR A 442 2.97 4.87 10.11
N MET A 443 2.61 4.43 11.33
CA MET A 443 1.28 4.66 11.91
C MET A 443 0.98 6.15 12.10
N THR A 444 1.90 6.89 12.71
CA THR A 444 1.72 8.33 13.00
C THR A 444 1.69 9.18 11.73
N GLU A 445 2.46 8.83 10.70
CA GLU A 445 2.38 9.44 9.36
C GLU A 445 1.05 9.14 8.66
N ALA A 446 0.46 7.97 8.91
CA ALA A 446 -0.85 7.61 8.38
C ALA A 446 -1.99 8.40 9.02
N TRP A 447 -1.90 8.81 10.29
CA TRP A 447 -2.89 9.73 10.87
C TRP A 447 -2.91 11.10 10.15
N VAL A 448 -1.75 11.58 9.68
CA VAL A 448 -1.67 12.79 8.84
C VAL A 448 -2.32 12.55 7.47
N TRP A 449 -2.24 11.34 6.93
CA TRP A 449 -2.95 10.95 5.71
C TRP A 449 -4.46 11.07 5.88
N GLU A 450 -4.99 10.40 6.89
CA GLU A 450 -6.43 10.35 7.16
C GLU A 450 -6.98 11.74 7.46
N LEU A 451 -6.26 12.53 8.26
CA LEU A 451 -6.56 13.93 8.51
C LEU A 451 -6.61 14.75 7.21
N SER A 452 -5.70 14.51 6.26
CA SER A 452 -5.73 15.19 4.96
C SER A 452 -6.99 14.82 4.17
N ASN A 453 -7.41 13.56 4.20
CA ASN A 453 -8.66 13.11 3.58
C ASN A 453 -9.87 13.80 4.22
N GLN A 454 -9.92 13.84 5.55
CA GLN A 454 -10.96 14.54 6.31
C GLN A 454 -11.03 16.03 5.94
N ILE A 455 -9.88 16.73 5.94
CA ILE A 455 -9.78 18.16 5.59
C ILE A 455 -10.25 18.43 4.16
N GLN A 456 -10.03 17.50 3.23
CA GLN A 456 -10.46 17.62 1.84
C GLN A 456 -11.89 17.13 1.61
N ASN A 457 -12.55 16.54 2.62
CA ASN A 457 -13.80 15.79 2.48
C ASN A 457 -13.70 14.69 1.42
N ARG A 458 -12.54 14.03 1.34
CA ARG A 458 -12.25 13.00 0.33
C ARG A 458 -12.47 11.62 0.93
N VAL A 459 -13.35 10.84 0.33
CA VAL A 459 -13.45 9.39 0.55
C VAL A 459 -12.42 8.70 -0.35
N PRO A 460 -11.42 7.99 0.20
CA PRO A 460 -10.46 7.23 -0.60
C PRO A 460 -11.16 6.10 -1.39
N ASP A 461 -10.60 5.73 -2.53
CA ASP A 461 -11.06 4.52 -3.25
C ASP A 461 -10.65 3.25 -2.48
N PRO A 462 -11.25 2.07 -2.76
CA PRO A 462 -10.98 0.88 -1.96
C PRO A 462 -9.51 0.47 -1.85
N VAL A 463 -8.71 0.74 -2.89
CA VAL A 463 -7.27 0.41 -2.86
C VAL A 463 -6.54 1.40 -1.96
N ASP A 464 -6.75 2.70 -2.18
CA ASP A 464 -6.23 3.80 -1.37
C ASP A 464 -6.61 3.64 0.13
N TYR A 465 -7.86 3.23 0.37
CA TYR A 465 -8.42 3.00 1.69
C TYR A 465 -7.73 1.85 2.42
N LEU A 466 -7.61 0.67 1.81
CA LEU A 466 -6.99 -0.49 2.46
C LEU A 466 -5.54 -0.22 2.87
N GLU A 467 -4.79 0.49 2.03
CA GLU A 467 -3.41 0.86 2.34
C GLU A 467 -3.32 1.83 3.52
N MET A 468 -4.10 2.91 3.45
CA MET A 468 -4.20 3.87 4.55
C MET A 468 -4.62 3.15 5.83
N ARG A 469 -5.64 2.30 5.75
CA ARG A 469 -6.27 1.64 6.89
C ARG A 469 -5.32 0.68 7.60
N ARG A 470 -4.54 -0.11 6.87
CA ARG A 470 -3.50 -0.97 7.46
C ARG A 470 -2.48 -0.18 8.26
N ALA A 471 -2.10 0.99 7.75
CA ALA A 471 -1.13 1.85 8.41
C ALA A 471 -1.75 2.59 9.61
N THR A 472 -2.94 3.19 9.48
CA THR A 472 -3.62 3.91 10.58
C THR A 472 -4.01 2.99 11.72
N PHE A 473 -4.36 1.73 11.44
CA PHE A 473 -4.69 0.72 12.45
C PHE A 473 -3.49 0.31 13.32
N GLY A 474 -2.25 0.72 12.97
CA GLY A 474 -1.07 0.36 13.76
C GLY A 474 -0.69 -1.12 13.66
N SER A 475 -1.01 -1.73 12.50
CA SER A 475 -0.89 -3.17 12.27
C SER A 475 0.54 -3.70 12.43
N ASP A 476 1.53 -2.98 11.89
CA ASP A 476 2.94 -3.38 12.02
C ASP A 476 3.43 -3.31 13.47
N LEU A 477 2.92 -2.34 14.25
CA LEU A 477 3.22 -2.21 15.67
C LEU A 477 2.65 -3.39 16.45
N THR A 478 1.36 -3.69 16.26
CA THR A 478 0.69 -4.81 16.95
C THR A 478 1.30 -6.16 16.58
N LEU A 479 1.60 -6.41 15.30
CA LEU A 479 2.35 -7.59 14.87
C LEU A 479 3.74 -7.65 15.52
N GLY A 480 4.46 -6.53 15.56
CA GLY A 480 5.78 -6.45 16.22
C GLY A 480 5.73 -6.85 17.69
N LEU A 481 4.70 -6.41 18.42
CA LEU A 481 4.48 -6.81 19.81
C LEU A 481 4.15 -8.30 19.94
N CYS A 482 3.31 -8.86 19.06
CA CYS A 482 3.01 -10.30 19.06
C CYS A 482 4.26 -11.15 18.78
N ARG A 483 5.14 -10.71 17.87
CA ARG A 483 6.39 -11.40 17.54
C ARG A 483 7.38 -11.44 18.70
N ALA A 484 7.29 -10.50 19.64
CA ALA A 484 8.12 -10.45 20.84
C ALA A 484 7.62 -11.36 21.99
N GLY A 485 6.52 -12.10 21.78
CA GLY A 485 5.92 -13.01 22.75
C GLY A 485 6.72 -14.30 23.02
N HIS A 486 6.09 -15.25 23.73
CA HIS A 486 6.75 -16.44 24.30
C HIS A 486 7.01 -17.61 23.32
N GLY A 487 6.77 -17.42 22.02
CA GLY A 487 6.98 -18.44 21.00
C GLY A 487 8.45 -18.63 20.58
N PRO A 488 8.79 -19.74 19.90
CA PRO A 488 10.09 -19.86 19.23
C PRO A 488 10.28 -18.72 18.23
N ALA A 489 11.47 -18.10 18.23
CA ALA A 489 11.79 -17.05 17.28
C ALA A 489 11.67 -17.60 15.84
N VAL A 490 10.80 -16.97 15.04
CA VAL A 490 10.72 -17.25 13.61
C VAL A 490 11.85 -16.48 12.92
N PRO A 491 12.67 -17.13 12.06
CA PRO A 491 13.77 -16.46 11.40
C PRO A 491 13.31 -15.28 10.52
N ALA A 492 14.13 -14.23 10.45
CA ALA A 492 13.79 -13.01 9.70
C ALA A 492 13.53 -13.27 8.21
N GLU A 493 14.23 -14.24 7.62
CA GLU A 493 14.02 -14.69 6.25
C GLU A 493 12.63 -15.31 6.02
N VAL A 494 12.04 -15.94 7.04
CA VAL A 494 10.71 -16.54 6.96
C VAL A 494 9.63 -15.46 6.93
N TYR A 495 9.75 -14.43 7.76
CA TYR A 495 8.85 -13.26 7.74
C TYR A 495 8.87 -12.51 6.40
N ARG A 496 9.97 -12.59 5.65
CA ARG A 496 10.10 -11.97 4.33
C ARG A 496 9.46 -12.80 3.21
N THR A 497 9.08 -14.04 3.46
CA THR A 497 8.46 -14.89 2.44
C THR A 497 7.06 -14.38 2.06
N GLY A 498 6.69 -14.55 0.79
CA GLY A 498 5.36 -14.20 0.28
C GLY A 498 4.22 -14.79 1.12
N PRO A 499 4.21 -16.12 1.42
CA PRO A 499 3.14 -16.73 2.20
C PRO A 499 2.94 -16.14 3.59
N VAL A 500 4.02 -15.86 4.33
CA VAL A 500 3.90 -15.28 5.70
C VAL A 500 3.41 -13.84 5.64
N ARG A 501 3.90 -13.03 4.68
CA ARG A 501 3.39 -11.67 4.47
C ARG A 501 1.92 -11.66 4.07
N SER A 502 1.49 -12.57 3.20
CA SER A 502 0.08 -12.70 2.81
C SER A 502 -0.79 -13.12 4.00
N LEU A 503 -0.31 -14.00 4.87
CA LEU A 503 -1.00 -14.39 6.10
C LEU A 503 -1.18 -13.20 7.05
N GLU A 504 -0.12 -12.42 7.27
CA GLU A 504 -0.17 -11.23 8.12
C GLU A 504 -1.11 -10.17 7.54
N ASN A 505 -1.01 -9.89 6.24
CA ASN A 505 -1.92 -8.96 5.57
C ASN A 505 -3.39 -9.39 5.70
N ALA A 506 -3.69 -10.69 5.53
CA ALA A 506 -5.05 -11.19 5.69
C ALA A 506 -5.59 -11.05 7.11
N ALA A 507 -4.73 -11.26 8.13
CA ALA A 507 -5.10 -11.06 9.53
C ALA A 507 -5.39 -9.57 9.82
N ILE A 508 -4.57 -8.68 9.28
CA ILE A 508 -4.75 -7.23 9.40
C ILE A 508 -6.04 -6.79 8.73
N ASP A 509 -6.27 -7.20 7.48
CA ASP A 509 -7.47 -6.81 6.72
C ASP A 509 -8.73 -7.26 7.43
N TYR A 510 -8.74 -8.48 7.96
CA TYR A 510 -9.85 -8.98 8.75
C TYR A 510 -10.12 -8.09 9.97
N ALA A 511 -9.08 -7.71 10.72
CA ALA A 511 -9.22 -6.85 11.89
C ALA A 511 -9.73 -5.44 11.54
N CYS A 512 -9.20 -4.85 10.45
CA CYS A 512 -9.62 -3.54 9.96
C CYS A 512 -11.08 -3.56 9.52
N LEU A 513 -11.46 -4.49 8.63
CA LEU A 513 -12.83 -4.61 8.13
C LEU A 513 -13.83 -4.96 9.24
N LEU A 514 -13.40 -5.75 10.22
CA LEU A 514 -14.20 -6.03 11.41
C LEU A 514 -14.47 -4.74 12.19
N ASN A 515 -13.42 -3.95 12.44
CA ASN A 515 -13.57 -2.66 13.11
C ASN A 515 -14.56 -1.77 12.34
N ASP A 516 -14.39 -1.62 11.03
CA ASP A 516 -15.25 -0.77 10.20
C ASP A 516 -16.73 -1.17 10.30
N VAL A 517 -17.05 -2.47 10.34
CA VAL A 517 -18.44 -2.94 10.50
C VAL A 517 -19.02 -2.55 11.86
N PHE A 518 -18.24 -2.66 12.94
CA PHE A 518 -18.69 -2.32 14.30
C PHE A 518 -18.71 -0.81 14.55
N SER A 519 -17.80 -0.06 13.93
CA SER A 519 -17.60 1.37 14.16
C SER A 519 -18.37 2.25 13.19
N TYR A 520 -18.83 1.74 12.03
CA TYR A 520 -19.48 2.53 10.97
C TYR A 520 -20.52 3.54 11.48
N GLN A 521 -21.47 3.12 12.31
CA GLN A 521 -22.49 4.04 12.81
C GLN A 521 -21.88 5.12 13.72
N LYS A 522 -20.97 4.75 14.62
CA LYS A 522 -20.28 5.68 15.51
C LYS A 522 -19.51 6.72 14.69
N GLU A 523 -18.69 6.25 13.76
CA GLU A 523 -17.79 7.09 12.97
C GLU A 523 -18.59 8.07 12.10
N ILE A 524 -19.56 7.57 11.33
CA ILE A 524 -20.32 8.40 10.38
C ILE A 524 -21.28 9.37 11.08
N GLU A 525 -21.88 9.02 12.22
CA GLU A 525 -22.83 9.90 12.91
C GLU A 525 -22.16 10.94 13.83
N TYR A 526 -21.01 10.61 14.42
CA TYR A 526 -20.41 11.41 15.50
C TYR A 526 -19.00 11.92 15.23
N GLU A 527 -18.24 11.29 14.33
CA GLU A 527 -16.83 11.61 14.10
C GLU A 527 -16.59 12.30 12.74
N GLY A 528 -17.51 12.08 11.79
CA GLY A 528 -17.64 12.88 10.57
C GLY A 528 -17.22 12.14 9.32
#